data_AF-A0A699SIY3-F1
#
_entry.id   AF-A0A699SIY3-F1
#
_cell.length_a   1.000
_cell.length_b   1.000
_cell.length_c   1.000
_cell.angle_alpha   90.00
_cell.angle_beta   90.00
_cell.angle_gamma   90.00
#
_symmetry.space_group_name_H-M   'P 1'
#
loop_
_entity.id
_entity.type
_entity.pdbx_description
1 polymer ?
#
loop_
_entity_poly.entity_id
_entity_poly.type
_entity_poly.pdbx_seq_one_letter_code
_entity_poly.pdbx_strand_id
1 'polypeptide(L)'
;RTIQTLEDMLRACAINFGKGWVNHLPFVKFSYNNSYHATIKAAPFEALYGRKCRSPVCWTEVGEAQILDPKLIQETTEKIVQIKQRMQAARDRQKSYADLKRKPMEFQVGDKVMLKVSSWKGVVRFGKRGKLNPRYVGPFKVLERVGDVTYKLDLPEELSRVHNTFHVSNLKKCHADKPLAVPLDGLHVDDKLYFIEEPVEIVDREVKRLKQSRILLVKV
;
A
#
# COMPACT_ATOMS: atom_id res chain seq x y z
N ARG A 1 7.69 -2.12 0.68
CA ARG A 1 8.93 -2.95 0.64
C ARG A 1 9.51 -3.20 2.03
N THR A 2 9.76 -2.14 2.82
CA THR A 2 10.24 -2.24 4.22
C THR A 2 9.29 -3.04 5.12
N ILE A 3 8.00 -2.70 5.10
CA ILE A 3 6.97 -3.40 5.88
C ILE A 3 6.95 -4.90 5.56
N GLN A 4 6.94 -5.28 4.28
CA GLN A 4 6.98 -6.68 3.87
C GLN A 4 8.23 -7.43 4.40
N THR A 5 9.40 -6.79 4.36
CA THR A 5 10.64 -7.43 4.85
C THR A 5 10.57 -7.65 6.36
N LEU A 6 10.04 -6.68 7.10
CA LEU A 6 9.82 -6.82 8.54
C LEU A 6 8.76 -7.89 8.84
N GLU A 7 7.65 -7.93 8.11
CA GLU A 7 6.64 -8.98 8.24
C GLU A 7 7.22 -10.37 7.99
N ASP A 8 8.07 -10.54 6.98
CA ASP A 8 8.69 -11.83 6.68
C ASP A 8 9.67 -12.25 7.79
N MET A 9 10.46 -11.32 8.33
CA MET A 9 11.33 -11.58 9.49
C MET A 9 10.53 -11.93 10.74
N LEU A 10 9.44 -11.21 11.01
CA LEU A 10 8.54 -11.48 12.13
C LEU A 10 7.82 -12.82 11.97
N ARG A 11 7.41 -13.19 10.75
CA ARG A 11 6.81 -14.49 10.45
C ARG A 11 7.79 -15.62 10.72
N ALA A 12 9.05 -15.48 10.31
CA ALA A 12 10.10 -16.45 10.63
C ALA A 12 10.33 -16.57 12.15
N CYS A 13 10.34 -15.45 12.87
CA CYS A 13 10.44 -15.46 14.34
C CYS A 13 9.22 -16.13 15.00
N ALA A 14 8.00 -15.85 14.53
CA ALA A 14 6.80 -16.46 15.07
C ALA A 14 6.74 -17.98 14.83
N ILE A 15 7.23 -18.46 13.68
CA ILE A 15 7.30 -19.90 13.37
C ILE A 15 8.27 -20.61 14.32
N ASN A 16 9.46 -20.03 14.57
CA ASN A 16 10.50 -20.69 15.36
C ASN A 16 10.33 -20.54 16.87
N PHE A 17 9.83 -19.38 17.33
CA PHE A 17 9.76 -19.03 18.76
C PHE A 17 8.32 -19.01 19.32
N GLY A 18 7.31 -19.31 18.48
CA GLY A 18 5.91 -19.44 18.89
C GLY A 18 5.40 -18.20 19.63
N LYS A 19 4.75 -18.41 20.78
CA LYS A 19 4.17 -17.33 21.62
C LYS A 19 5.22 -16.37 22.23
N GLY A 20 6.50 -16.74 22.22
CA GLY A 20 7.60 -15.92 22.76
C GLY A 20 8.17 -14.88 21.79
N TRP A 21 7.64 -14.78 20.56
CA TRP A 21 8.18 -13.92 19.50
C TRP A 21 8.33 -12.43 19.89
N VAL A 22 7.50 -11.92 20.81
CA VAL A 22 7.57 -10.54 21.31
C VAL A 22 8.92 -10.26 21.98
N ASN A 23 9.45 -11.23 22.73
CA ASN A 23 10.76 -11.12 23.38
C ASN A 23 11.91 -11.07 22.37
N HIS A 24 11.66 -11.47 21.12
CA HIS A 24 12.64 -11.46 20.04
C HIS A 24 12.55 -10.25 19.11
N LEU A 25 11.61 -9.32 19.35
CA LEU A 25 11.51 -8.06 18.61
C LEU A 25 12.82 -7.24 18.61
N PRO A 26 13.58 -7.13 19.73
CA PRO A 26 14.86 -6.44 19.72
C PRO A 26 15.86 -7.06 18.73
N PHE A 27 15.88 -8.39 18.59
CA PHE A 27 16.76 -9.09 17.64
C PHE A 27 16.35 -8.88 16.19
N VAL A 28 15.04 -8.83 15.91
CA VAL A 28 14.53 -8.50 14.56
C VAL A 28 14.91 -7.07 14.18
N LYS A 29 14.70 -6.11 15.08
CA LYS A 29 15.08 -4.71 14.89
C LYS A 29 16.59 -4.57 14.66
N PHE A 30 17.40 -5.23 15.49
CA PHE A 30 18.84 -5.25 15.37
C PHE A 30 19.29 -5.83 14.02
N SER A 31 18.74 -6.98 13.64
CA SER A 31 19.06 -7.65 12.37
C SER A 31 18.68 -6.81 11.16
N TYR A 32 17.51 -6.18 11.18
CA TYR A 32 17.05 -5.31 10.08
C TYR A 32 17.96 -4.07 9.94
N ASN A 33 18.24 -3.38 11.04
CA ASN A 33 19.05 -2.16 11.02
C ASN A 33 20.51 -2.41 10.63
N ASN A 34 21.02 -3.62 10.86
CA ASN A 34 22.39 -4.00 10.52
C ASN A 34 22.51 -4.77 9.19
N SER A 35 21.39 -5.03 8.50
CA SER A 35 21.40 -5.73 7.21
C SER A 35 21.71 -4.78 6.06
N TYR A 36 22.55 -5.22 5.12
CA TYR A 36 22.90 -4.44 3.94
C TYR A 36 21.68 -4.21 3.03
N HIS A 37 21.42 -2.96 2.68
CA HIS A 37 20.36 -2.57 1.76
C HIS A 37 20.98 -2.13 0.43
N ALA A 38 20.75 -2.89 -0.65
CA ALA A 38 21.32 -2.62 -1.97
C ALA A 38 21.01 -1.22 -2.53
N THR A 39 19.85 -0.65 -2.16
CA THR A 39 19.44 0.70 -2.59
C THR A 39 20.27 1.81 -1.91
N ILE A 40 20.65 1.60 -0.66
CA ILE A 40 21.43 2.55 0.15
C ILE A 40 22.93 2.24 0.03
N LYS A 41 23.29 1.06 -0.47
CA LYS A 41 24.65 0.50 -0.53
C LYS A 41 25.36 0.42 0.84
N ALA A 42 24.58 0.41 1.92
CA ALA A 42 25.04 0.26 3.30
C ALA A 42 23.92 -0.34 4.17
N ALA A 43 24.24 -0.69 5.42
CA ALA A 43 23.20 -0.99 6.40
C ALA A 43 22.50 0.30 6.88
N PRO A 44 21.20 0.28 7.19
CA PRO A 44 20.51 1.46 7.72
C PRO A 44 21.21 2.12 8.93
N PHE A 45 21.78 1.32 9.83
CA PHE A 45 22.57 1.82 10.96
C PHE A 45 23.83 2.56 10.50
N GLU A 46 24.56 2.00 9.54
CA GLU A 46 25.78 2.58 8.99
C GLU A 46 25.51 3.88 8.24
N ALA A 47 24.42 3.92 7.46
CA ALA A 47 23.98 5.13 6.77
C ALA A 47 23.57 6.25 7.74
N LEU A 48 23.01 5.91 8.90
CA LEU A 48 22.57 6.89 9.90
C LEU A 48 23.71 7.42 10.76
N TYR A 49 24.64 6.54 11.18
CA TYR A 49 25.68 6.88 12.16
C TYR A 49 27.08 7.00 11.55
N GLY A 50 27.24 6.76 10.24
CA GLY A 50 28.53 6.80 9.54
C GLY A 50 29.53 5.72 9.98
N ARG A 51 29.10 4.74 10.78
CA ARG A 51 29.93 3.65 11.31
C ARG A 51 29.14 2.36 11.41
N LYS A 52 29.84 1.22 11.31
CA LYS A 52 29.22 -0.10 11.48
C LYS A 52 28.76 -0.33 12.92
N CYS A 53 27.68 -1.09 13.10
CA CYS A 53 27.16 -1.43 14.41
C CYS A 53 28.12 -2.37 15.14
N ARG A 54 28.51 -2.03 16.37
CA ARG A 54 29.31 -2.90 17.24
C ARG A 54 28.37 -3.85 17.96
N SER A 55 28.57 -5.15 17.78
CA SER A 55 27.74 -6.22 18.37
C SER A 55 28.62 -7.20 19.10
N PRO A 56 28.13 -7.90 20.14
CA PRO A 56 28.87 -9.00 20.78
C PRO A 56 29.42 -10.05 19.79
N VAL A 57 28.81 -10.17 18.61
CA VAL A 57 29.20 -11.11 17.54
C VAL A 57 30.11 -10.45 16.46
N CYS A 58 30.25 -9.12 16.47
CA CYS A 58 31.03 -8.40 15.45
C CYS A 58 31.81 -7.25 16.11
N TRP A 59 33.06 -7.55 16.49
CA TRP A 59 33.95 -6.66 17.23
C TRP A 59 35.10 -6.05 16.41
N THR A 60 35.12 -6.18 15.08
CA THR A 60 36.30 -5.75 14.33
C THR A 60 36.11 -4.49 13.50
N GLU A 61 36.80 -3.44 13.92
CA GLU A 61 37.56 -2.61 12.99
C GLU A 61 38.62 -3.50 12.30
N VAL A 62 38.98 -3.15 11.06
CA VAL A 62 39.98 -3.88 10.29
C VAL A 62 41.31 -3.84 11.05
N GLY A 63 41.67 -4.90 11.78
CA GLY A 63 42.97 -4.99 12.46
C GLY A 63 43.07 -5.83 13.75
N GLU A 64 41.97 -6.13 14.47
CA GLU A 64 42.07 -6.87 15.74
C GLU A 64 41.62 -8.34 15.61
N ALA A 65 42.50 -9.27 15.95
CA ALA A 65 42.26 -10.70 15.78
C ALA A 65 41.77 -11.38 17.08
N GLN A 66 40.74 -12.23 16.93
CA GLN A 66 40.30 -13.36 17.80
C GLN A 66 39.42 -12.97 19.01
N ILE A 67 38.35 -13.69 19.41
CA ILE A 67 38.26 -15.07 19.95
C ILE A 67 36.86 -15.68 19.62
N LEU A 68 36.73 -16.41 18.52
CA LEU A 68 35.59 -17.31 18.29
C LEU A 68 36.17 -18.57 17.65
N ASP A 69 35.74 -19.74 18.14
CA ASP A 69 36.22 -21.04 17.66
C ASP A 69 36.08 -21.08 16.11
N PRO A 70 37.15 -21.28 15.32
CA PRO A 70 37.14 -21.12 13.87
C PRO A 70 36.02 -21.90 13.17
N LYS A 71 35.65 -23.04 13.77
CA LYS A 71 34.55 -23.89 13.34
C LYS A 71 33.18 -23.21 13.43
N LEU A 72 32.93 -22.46 14.51
CA LEU A 72 31.68 -21.74 14.73
C LEU A 72 31.54 -20.54 13.78
N ILE A 73 32.66 -19.88 13.44
CA ILE A 73 32.71 -18.81 12.44
C ILE A 73 32.38 -19.40 11.05
N GLN A 74 32.99 -20.52 10.69
CA GLN A 74 32.72 -21.18 9.41
C GLN A 74 31.25 -21.61 9.30
N GLU A 75 30.72 -22.29 10.31
CA GLU A 75 29.30 -22.71 10.34
C GLU A 75 28.33 -21.52 10.27
N THR A 76 28.63 -20.40 10.95
CA THR A 76 27.78 -19.21 10.91
C THR A 76 27.87 -18.48 9.56
N THR A 77 29.05 -18.39 8.95
CA THR A 77 29.21 -17.80 7.61
C THR A 77 28.46 -18.59 6.54
N GLU A 78 28.52 -19.93 6.58
CA GLU A 78 27.75 -20.81 5.68
C GLU A 78 26.24 -20.61 5.85
N LYS A 79 25.75 -20.56 7.09
CA LYS A 79 24.32 -20.29 7.38
C LYS A 79 23.90 -18.91 6.88
N ILE A 80 24.74 -17.88 7.01
CA ILE A 80 24.46 -16.53 6.50
C ILE A 80 24.36 -16.52 4.98
N VAL A 81 25.27 -17.21 4.29
CA VAL A 81 25.23 -17.33 2.82
C VAL A 81 23.93 -18.02 2.38
N GLN A 82 23.55 -19.11 3.03
CA GLN A 82 22.30 -19.82 2.75
C GLN A 82 21.07 -18.94 2.98
N ILE A 83 21.03 -18.17 4.08
CA ILE A 83 19.92 -17.24 4.37
C ILE A 83 19.84 -16.15 3.30
N LYS A 84 20.97 -15.54 2.92
CA LYS A 84 21.03 -14.53 1.85
C LYS A 84 20.51 -15.08 0.53
N GLN A 85 20.93 -16.29 0.14
CA GLN A 85 20.45 -16.95 -1.07
C GLN A 85 18.93 -17.21 -1.02
N ARG A 86 18.41 -17.70 0.11
CA ARG A 86 16.96 -17.95 0.29
C ARG A 86 16.16 -16.65 0.23
N MET A 87 16.64 -15.58 0.87
CA MET A 87 16.01 -14.27 0.81
C MET A 87 16.01 -13.70 -0.62
N GLN A 88 17.11 -13.86 -1.35
CA GLN A 88 17.22 -13.41 -2.73
C GLN A 88 16.25 -14.20 -3.63
N ALA A 89 16.25 -15.52 -3.54
CA ALA A 89 15.32 -16.37 -4.28
C ALA A 89 13.84 -16.05 -3.96
N ALA A 90 13.50 -15.73 -2.70
CA ALA A 90 12.15 -15.30 -2.33
C ALA A 90 11.78 -13.95 -2.99
N ARG A 91 12.69 -12.97 -2.97
CA ARG A 91 12.50 -11.67 -3.64
C ARG A 91 12.35 -11.82 -5.15
N ASP A 92 13.16 -12.66 -5.77
CA ASP A 92 13.12 -12.89 -7.22
C ASP A 92 11.82 -13.58 -7.64
N ARG A 93 11.32 -14.55 -6.85
CA ARG A 93 9.99 -15.14 -7.05
C ARG A 93 8.86 -14.12 -6.90
N GLN A 94 8.91 -13.26 -5.87
CA GLN A 94 7.91 -12.20 -5.70
C GLN A 94 7.91 -11.23 -6.89
N LYS A 95 9.11 -10.84 -7.35
CA LYS A 95 9.28 -9.96 -8.51
C LYS A 95 8.73 -10.60 -9.78
N SER A 96 9.12 -11.85 -10.09
CA SER A 96 8.67 -12.53 -11.29
C SER A 96 7.15 -12.71 -11.32
N TYR A 97 6.53 -13.09 -10.19
CA TYR A 97 5.07 -13.22 -10.09
C TYR A 97 4.33 -11.89 -10.25
N ALA A 98 4.88 -10.80 -9.69
CA ALA A 98 4.29 -9.47 -9.83
C ALA A 98 4.42 -8.94 -11.27
N ASP A 99 5.59 -9.07 -11.87
CA ASP A 99 5.89 -8.53 -13.20
C ASP A 99 5.13 -9.31 -14.29
N LEU A 100 5.00 -10.64 -14.18
CA LEU A 100 4.16 -11.46 -15.09
C LEU A 100 2.69 -11.01 -15.16
N LYS A 101 2.15 -10.49 -14.04
CA LYS A 101 0.75 -10.06 -13.95
C LYS A 101 0.54 -8.58 -14.27
N ARG A 102 1.61 -7.78 -14.36
CA ARG A 102 1.52 -6.36 -14.68
C ARG A 102 1.41 -6.19 -16.19
N LYS A 103 0.29 -5.64 -16.65
CA LYS A 103 0.18 -5.10 -18.01
C LYS A 103 0.53 -3.61 -17.95
N PRO A 104 1.51 -3.12 -18.74
CA PRO A 104 1.74 -1.69 -18.84
C PRO A 104 0.46 -1.07 -19.40
N MET A 105 -0.12 -0.15 -18.65
CA MET A 105 -1.28 0.59 -19.09
C MET A 105 -0.78 1.98 -19.44
N GLU A 106 -0.82 2.31 -20.71
CA GLU A 106 -0.36 3.61 -21.21
C GLU A 106 -1.53 4.33 -21.86
N PHE A 107 -1.62 5.62 -21.57
CA PHE A 107 -2.61 6.53 -22.15
C PHE A 107 -1.88 7.61 -22.94
N GLN A 108 -2.45 8.00 -24.07
CA GLN A 108 -1.99 9.13 -24.86
C GLN A 108 -2.77 10.40 -24.49
N VAL A 109 -2.19 11.55 -24.79
CA VAL A 109 -2.90 12.84 -24.65
C VAL A 109 -4.12 12.82 -25.57
N GLY A 110 -5.28 13.19 -25.03
CA GLY A 110 -6.57 13.12 -25.72
C GLY A 110 -7.35 11.82 -25.48
N ASP A 111 -6.73 10.76 -24.93
CA ASP A 111 -7.46 9.54 -24.56
C ASP A 111 -8.53 9.83 -23.50
N LYS A 112 -9.68 9.15 -23.62
CA LYS A 112 -10.72 9.16 -22.59
C LYS A 112 -10.46 8.06 -21.56
N VAL A 113 -10.35 8.44 -20.30
CA VAL A 113 -10.12 7.53 -19.17
C VAL A 113 -11.18 7.72 -18.09
N MET A 114 -11.51 6.64 -17.41
CA MET A 114 -12.40 6.68 -16.25
C MET A 114 -11.56 6.74 -14.97
N LEU A 115 -11.94 7.59 -14.02
CA LEU A 115 -11.25 7.74 -12.74
C LEU A 115 -11.87 6.79 -11.71
N LYS A 116 -11.03 6.04 -11.02
CA LYS A 116 -11.43 5.14 -9.94
C LYS A 116 -11.83 5.96 -8.71
N VAL A 117 -13.03 5.73 -8.22
CA VAL A 117 -13.52 6.30 -6.95
C VAL A 117 -13.69 5.21 -5.92
N SER A 118 -13.48 5.56 -4.66
CA SER A 118 -13.77 4.67 -3.55
C SER A 118 -15.02 5.16 -2.82
N SER A 119 -15.88 4.24 -2.40
CA SER A 119 -16.99 4.62 -1.55
C SER A 119 -16.46 4.82 -0.12
N TRP A 120 -16.45 6.06 0.37
CA TRP A 120 -16.34 6.32 1.81
C TRP A 120 -16.96 7.66 2.23
N LYS A 121 -18.28 7.70 2.33
CA LYS A 121 -18.98 8.35 3.43
C LYS A 121 -20.39 7.78 3.44
N GLY A 122 -20.66 6.90 4.38
CA GLY A 122 -21.97 6.31 4.58
C GLY A 122 -22.15 6.03 6.05
N VAL A 123 -23.17 6.65 6.64
CA VAL A 123 -23.68 6.25 7.94
C VAL A 123 -23.93 4.75 7.86
N VAL A 124 -23.16 3.98 8.62
CA VAL A 124 -23.38 2.54 8.80
C VAL A 124 -24.74 2.39 9.47
N ARG A 125 -25.82 2.24 8.68
CA ARG A 125 -27.22 1.89 9.00
C ARG A 125 -28.07 2.42 7.83
N PHE A 126 -28.48 1.67 6.81
CA PHE A 126 -29.26 0.43 6.85
C PHE A 126 -28.93 -0.45 5.63
N GLY A 127 -29.04 -1.76 5.83
CA GLY A 127 -28.52 -2.79 4.93
C GLY A 127 -29.01 -2.67 3.49
N LYS A 128 -28.14 -2.16 2.62
CA LYS A 128 -27.81 -2.68 1.28
C LYS A 128 -26.57 -1.91 0.78
N ARG A 129 -25.40 -2.40 1.17
CA ARG A 129 -24.12 -2.02 0.55
C ARG A 129 -24.24 -2.27 -0.95
N GLY A 130 -24.23 -1.21 -1.76
CA GLY A 130 -24.52 -1.30 -3.18
C GLY A 130 -23.42 -2.03 -3.95
N LYS A 131 -23.64 -3.32 -4.26
CA LYS A 131 -22.95 -4.05 -5.34
C LYS A 131 -22.99 -3.30 -6.68
N LEU A 132 -23.89 -2.32 -6.81
CA LEU A 132 -24.23 -1.57 -8.02
C LEU A 132 -23.63 -0.16 -8.11
N ASN A 133 -22.88 0.32 -7.10
CA ASN A 133 -22.25 1.65 -7.20
C ASN A 133 -21.14 1.67 -8.26
N PRO A 134 -21.04 2.74 -9.07
CA PRO A 134 -19.98 2.86 -10.06
C PRO A 134 -18.63 2.97 -9.34
N ARG A 135 -17.72 2.03 -9.63
CA ARG A 135 -16.34 2.07 -9.13
C ARG A 135 -15.45 3.07 -9.89
N TYR A 136 -15.95 3.55 -11.02
CA TYR A 136 -15.27 4.46 -11.91
C TYR A 136 -16.25 5.53 -12.37
N VAL A 137 -15.78 6.78 -12.45
CA VAL A 137 -16.56 7.95 -12.88
C VAL A 137 -15.94 8.60 -14.11
N GLY A 138 -16.79 9.28 -14.87
CA GLY A 138 -16.45 10.01 -16.08
C GLY A 138 -16.05 9.10 -17.24
N PRO A 139 -16.04 9.68 -18.44
CA PRO A 139 -14.79 9.70 -19.18
C PRO A 139 -14.18 11.11 -19.12
N PHE A 140 -12.98 11.22 -18.56
CA PHE A 140 -12.17 12.43 -18.57
C PHE A 140 -11.10 12.33 -19.65
N LYS A 141 -10.75 13.45 -20.27
CA LYS A 141 -9.67 13.50 -21.25
C LYS A 141 -8.32 13.58 -20.53
N VAL A 142 -7.32 12.87 -21.04
CA VAL A 142 -5.93 13.05 -20.60
C VAL A 142 -5.39 14.32 -21.24
N LEU A 143 -5.00 15.30 -20.42
CA LEU A 143 -4.39 16.56 -20.88
C LEU A 143 -2.89 16.40 -21.14
N GLU A 144 -2.20 15.72 -20.22
CA GLU A 144 -0.73 15.64 -20.24
C GLU A 144 -0.28 14.37 -19.51
N ARG A 145 0.84 13.78 -19.98
CA ARG A 145 1.58 12.76 -19.25
C ARG A 145 2.71 13.43 -18.46
N VAL A 146 2.52 13.58 -17.15
CA VAL A 146 3.48 14.25 -16.25
C VAL A 146 4.68 13.36 -15.94
N GLY A 147 4.48 12.03 -15.96
CA GLY A 147 5.56 11.06 -15.82
C GLY A 147 5.12 9.70 -16.34
N ASP A 148 6.01 8.70 -16.25
CA ASP A 148 5.77 7.37 -16.81
C ASP A 148 4.45 6.74 -16.35
N VAL A 149 4.02 7.05 -15.13
CA VAL A 149 2.86 6.44 -14.46
C VAL A 149 1.82 7.49 -14.01
N THR A 150 2.00 8.75 -14.36
CA THR A 150 1.20 9.85 -13.82
C THR A 150 0.66 10.75 -14.93
N TYR A 151 -0.65 10.99 -14.89
CA TYR A 151 -1.39 11.69 -15.94
C TYR A 151 -2.23 12.82 -15.35
N LYS A 152 -2.28 13.95 -16.05
CA LYS A 152 -3.24 15.02 -15.78
C LYS A 152 -4.52 14.80 -16.57
N LEU A 153 -5.66 14.97 -15.91
CA LEU A 153 -6.98 14.85 -16.49
C LEU A 153 -7.66 16.21 -16.62
N ASP A 154 -8.53 16.31 -17.60
CA ASP A 154 -9.51 17.37 -17.74
C ASP A 154 -10.69 17.07 -16.82
N LEU A 155 -10.66 17.65 -15.61
CA LEU A 155 -11.71 17.49 -14.61
C LEU A 155 -12.72 18.64 -14.72
N PRO A 156 -14.02 18.36 -14.57
CA PRO A 156 -15.04 19.39 -14.59
C PRO A 156 -15.07 20.14 -13.25
N GLU A 157 -15.76 21.28 -13.22
CA GLU A 157 -15.71 22.23 -12.10
C GLU A 157 -16.26 21.64 -10.78
N GLU A 158 -17.15 20.64 -10.86
CA GLU A 158 -17.67 19.91 -9.70
C GLU A 158 -16.55 19.15 -8.94
N LEU A 159 -15.46 18.82 -9.63
CA LEU A 159 -14.28 18.17 -9.07
C LEU A 159 -13.09 19.13 -8.89
N SER A 160 -13.33 20.44 -8.94
CA SER A 160 -12.28 21.48 -8.79
C SER A 160 -11.44 21.38 -7.51
N ARG A 161 -11.99 20.80 -6.43
CA ARG A 161 -11.26 20.55 -5.18
C ARG A 161 -10.23 19.43 -5.30
N VAL A 162 -10.44 18.51 -6.25
CA VAL A 162 -9.58 17.36 -6.47
C VAL A 162 -8.43 17.77 -7.38
N HIS A 163 -7.19 17.45 -6.98
CA HIS A 163 -6.04 17.62 -7.87
C HIS A 163 -6.20 16.78 -9.13
N ASN A 164 -6.05 17.42 -10.28
CA ASN A 164 -6.25 16.80 -11.59
C ASN A 164 -5.17 15.79 -12.02
N THR A 165 -4.19 15.49 -11.16
CA THR A 165 -3.05 14.62 -11.46
C THR A 165 -3.21 13.27 -10.76
N PHE A 166 -3.29 12.19 -11.55
CA PHE A 166 -3.56 10.85 -11.04
C PHE A 166 -2.52 9.83 -11.50
N HIS A 167 -2.28 8.84 -10.62
CA HIS A 167 -1.49 7.67 -10.94
C HIS A 167 -2.28 6.69 -11.81
N VAL A 168 -1.62 6.00 -12.74
CA VAL A 168 -2.22 5.08 -13.74
C VAL A 168 -3.13 4.02 -13.12
N SER A 169 -2.84 3.58 -11.89
CA SER A 169 -3.63 2.57 -11.18
C SER A 169 -5.04 3.02 -10.83
N ASN A 170 -5.27 4.33 -10.82
CA ASN A 170 -6.56 4.93 -10.57
C ASN A 170 -7.31 5.21 -11.89
N LEU A 171 -6.71 4.90 -13.03
CA LEU A 171 -7.29 5.16 -14.34
C LEU A 171 -7.67 3.85 -15.03
N LYS A 172 -8.73 3.90 -15.82
CA LYS A 172 -9.16 2.78 -16.66
C LYS A 172 -9.47 3.30 -18.05
N LYS A 173 -8.99 2.61 -19.09
CA LYS A 173 -9.27 2.97 -20.48
C LYS A 173 -10.78 2.96 -20.72
N CYS A 174 -11.31 4.06 -21.25
CA CYS A 174 -12.69 4.11 -21.71
C CYS A 174 -12.72 3.58 -23.14
N HIS A 175 -13.48 2.51 -23.39
CA HIS A 175 -13.63 1.90 -24.71
C HIS A 175 -14.97 2.27 -25.38
N ALA A 176 -15.79 3.08 -24.72
CA ALA A 176 -17.12 3.41 -25.20
C ALA A 176 -17.11 4.75 -25.95
N ASP A 177 -17.52 4.72 -27.22
CA ASP A 177 -17.77 5.93 -28.01
C ASP A 177 -19.02 6.68 -27.53
N LYS A 178 -19.97 5.95 -26.91
CA LYS A 178 -21.11 6.50 -26.18
C LYS A 178 -20.78 6.67 -24.70
N PRO A 179 -20.97 7.86 -24.11
CA PRO A 179 -20.74 8.03 -22.69
C PRO A 179 -21.78 7.21 -21.93
N LEU A 180 -21.35 6.11 -21.31
CA LEU A 180 -22.02 5.58 -20.11
C LEU A 180 -21.74 6.53 -18.93
N ALA A 181 -21.91 7.84 -19.17
CA ALA A 181 -21.74 8.86 -18.16
C ALA A 181 -22.86 8.62 -17.15
N VAL A 182 -22.49 8.05 -16.01
CA VAL A 182 -23.25 8.31 -14.79
C VAL A 182 -23.20 9.84 -14.63
N PRO A 183 -24.35 10.54 -14.65
CA PRO A 183 -24.36 11.97 -14.44
C PRO A 183 -23.60 12.30 -13.15
N LEU A 184 -22.69 13.26 -13.20
CA LEU A 184 -22.04 13.76 -11.99
C LEU A 184 -23.00 14.60 -11.14
N ASP A 185 -24.18 14.92 -11.66
CA ASP A 185 -25.30 15.59 -10.98
C ASP A 185 -25.75 14.75 -9.77
N GLY A 186 -25.08 14.93 -8.63
CA GLY A 186 -25.28 14.19 -7.37
C GLY A 186 -24.04 13.48 -6.82
N LEU A 187 -22.94 13.42 -7.58
CA LEU A 187 -21.66 12.83 -7.15
C LEU A 187 -20.77 13.88 -6.47
N HIS A 188 -21.00 14.17 -5.19
CA HIS A 188 -20.03 14.94 -4.41
C HIS A 188 -18.84 14.05 -4.03
N VAL A 189 -17.69 14.32 -4.66
CA VAL A 189 -16.43 13.62 -4.41
C VAL A 189 -15.49 14.55 -3.64
N ASP A 190 -14.95 14.07 -2.52
CA ASP A 190 -13.98 14.83 -1.73
C ASP A 190 -12.54 14.70 -2.26
N ASP A 191 -11.59 15.45 -1.67
CA ASP A 191 -10.16 15.44 -2.03
C ASP A 191 -9.51 14.05 -1.93
N LYS A 192 -10.13 13.13 -1.17
CA LYS A 192 -9.68 11.75 -0.98
C LYS A 192 -10.34 10.77 -1.96
N LEU A 193 -11.08 11.29 -2.94
CA LEU A 193 -11.85 10.52 -3.93
C LEU A 193 -12.94 9.66 -3.29
N TYR A 194 -13.55 10.16 -2.22
CA TYR A 194 -14.70 9.56 -1.58
C TYR A 194 -15.99 10.13 -2.09
N PHE A 195 -16.88 9.22 -2.50
CA PHE A 195 -18.26 9.56 -2.81
C PHE A 195 -19.11 9.69 -1.54
N ILE A 196 -19.85 10.79 -1.42
CA ILE A 196 -20.86 11.03 -0.37
C ILE A 196 -22.25 10.79 -0.98
N GLU A 197 -22.96 9.79 -0.46
CA GLU A 197 -24.35 9.55 -0.82
C GLU A 197 -25.27 10.40 0.04
N GLU A 198 -26.08 11.23 -0.61
CA GLU A 198 -27.21 11.90 0.03
C GLU A 198 -28.51 11.17 -0.32
N PRO A 199 -29.42 10.95 0.64
CA PRO A 199 -30.72 10.35 0.36
C PRO A 199 -31.52 11.27 -0.57
N VAL A 200 -32.07 10.69 -1.64
CA VAL A 200 -32.84 11.43 -2.65
C VAL A 200 -34.04 12.13 -2.00
N GLU A 201 -34.75 11.45 -1.11
CA GLU A 201 -35.83 12.02 -0.32
C GLU A 201 -35.98 11.22 0.98
N ILE A 202 -36.29 11.91 2.09
CA ILE A 202 -36.61 11.26 3.36
C ILE A 202 -38.14 11.21 3.46
N VAL A 203 -38.71 10.03 3.21
CA VAL A 203 -40.16 9.80 3.26
C VAL A 203 -40.68 9.82 4.70
N ASP A 204 -39.91 9.33 5.67
CA ASP A 204 -40.37 9.25 7.06
C ASP A 204 -39.22 9.22 8.09
N ARG A 205 -39.48 9.59 9.34
CA ARG A 205 -38.53 9.54 10.46
C ARG A 205 -39.16 8.87 11.67
N GLU A 206 -38.64 7.71 12.06
CA GLU A 206 -39.10 6.96 13.23
C GLU A 206 -38.03 6.94 14.32
N VAL A 207 -38.37 7.24 15.59
CA VAL A 207 -37.40 7.16 16.69
C VAL A 207 -37.56 5.86 17.45
N LYS A 208 -36.65 4.90 17.24
CA LYS A 208 -36.61 3.66 18.02
C LYS A 208 -35.93 3.90 19.36
N ARG A 209 -36.70 3.86 20.44
CA ARG A 209 -36.16 3.88 21.81
C ARG A 209 -35.68 2.49 22.23
N LEU A 210 -34.42 2.38 22.62
CA LEU A 210 -33.82 1.24 23.33
C LEU A 210 -33.71 1.57 24.82
N LYS A 211 -33.36 0.56 25.64
CA LYS A 211 -33.27 0.69 27.12
C LYS A 211 -32.39 1.87 27.60
N GLN A 212 -31.37 2.26 26.85
CA GLN A 212 -30.41 3.32 27.22
C GLN A 212 -30.18 4.36 26.12
N SER A 213 -30.82 4.25 24.95
CA SER A 213 -30.54 5.14 23.82
C SER A 213 -31.76 5.34 22.92
N ARG A 214 -31.76 6.44 22.17
CA ARG A 214 -32.77 6.71 21.14
C ARG A 214 -32.06 6.72 19.80
N ILE A 215 -32.58 5.96 18.83
CA ILE A 215 -32.03 5.88 17.48
C ILE A 215 -33.07 6.48 16.53
N LEU A 216 -32.70 7.55 15.81
CA LEU A 216 -33.47 8.06 14.68
C LEU A 216 -33.28 7.11 13.49
N LEU A 217 -34.37 6.45 13.11
CA LEU A 217 -34.54 5.71 11.87
C LEU A 217 -35.13 6.65 10.83
N VAL A 218 -34.68 6.51 9.61
CA VAL A 218 -35.13 7.34 8.49
C VAL A 218 -35.53 6.39 7.37
N LYS A 219 -36.75 6.57 6.86
CA LYS A 219 -37.24 5.88 5.67
C LYS A 219 -36.90 6.78 4.48
N VAL A 220 -36.07 6.24 3.60
CA VAL A 220 -35.67 6.84 2.31
C VAL A 220 -36.49 6.15 1.24
#